data_AF-A0A832V7D2-F1
#
_entry.id   AF-A0A832V7D2-F1
#
_cell.length_a   1.000
_cell.length_b   1.000
_cell.length_c   1.000
_cell.angle_alpha   90.00
_cell.angle_beta   90.00
_cell.angle_gamma   90.00
#
_symmetry.space_group_name_H-M   'P 1'
#
loop_
_entity.id
_entity.type
_entity.pdbx_description
1 polymer ?
#
loop_
_entity_poly.entity_id
_entity_poly.type
_entity_poly.pdbx_seq_one_letter_code
_entity_poly.pdbx_strand_id
1 'polypeptide(L)'
;MLKVKLFDVDFGEAHVILNYDDAREFGLRPQDRIKIANHHGSTVAIVNITDAFVKKGVIGVFSKIRKELGLKNGDTVNIELVGIPLTVELIKKKLNGGKLSTDEINSIIADIVSKNLSSIDLAAFVS
;
A
#
# COMPACT_ATOMS: atom_id res chain seq x y z
N MET A 1 -3.92 11.55 11.68
CA MET A 1 -5.07 10.69 12.03
C MET A 1 -6.20 10.92 11.03
N LEU A 2 -6.80 9.85 10.52
CA LEU A 2 -7.91 9.89 9.57
C LEU A 2 -9.06 9.01 10.04
N LYS A 3 -10.30 9.42 9.76
CA LYS A 3 -11.50 8.66 10.12
C LYS A 3 -11.80 7.59 9.07
N VAL A 4 -12.08 6.38 9.48
CA VAL A 4 -12.32 5.24 8.59
C VAL A 4 -13.74 5.28 8.02
N LYS A 5 -13.84 5.12 6.71
CA LYS A 5 -15.07 4.75 6.00
C LYS A 5 -14.83 3.44 5.25
N LEU A 6 -15.60 2.42 5.62
CA LEU A 6 -15.51 1.08 5.06
C LEU A 6 -16.31 0.97 3.77
N PHE A 7 -15.73 0.26 2.81
CA PHE A 7 -16.37 -0.11 1.56
C PHE A 7 -16.21 -1.61 1.36
N ASP A 8 -17.30 -2.29 1.00
CA ASP A 8 -17.27 -3.73 0.75
C ASP A 8 -16.88 -4.02 -0.70
N VAL A 9 -15.60 -3.80 -0.99
CA VAL A 9 -14.98 -4.08 -2.28
C VAL A 9 -13.70 -4.85 -2.02
N ASP A 10 -13.46 -5.90 -2.81
CA ASP A 10 -12.22 -6.68 -2.75
C ASP A 10 -11.42 -6.46 -4.03
N PHE A 11 -10.24 -5.87 -3.88
CA PHE A 11 -9.29 -5.64 -4.96
C PHE A 11 -8.20 -6.72 -5.03
N GLY A 12 -8.23 -7.73 -4.13
CA GLY A 12 -7.17 -8.73 -3.96
C GLY A 12 -5.92 -8.19 -3.23
N GLU A 13 -5.60 -6.92 -3.44
CA GLU A 13 -4.54 -6.19 -2.76
C GLU A 13 -5.09 -5.23 -1.69
N ALA A 14 -4.23 -4.81 -0.76
CA ALA A 14 -4.62 -3.89 0.30
C ALA A 14 -4.62 -2.47 -0.28
N HIS A 15 -5.79 -1.95 -0.64
CA HIS A 15 -5.94 -0.60 -1.14
C HIS A 15 -6.60 0.31 -0.12
N VAL A 16 -6.33 1.60 -0.24
CA VAL A 16 -7.14 2.66 0.37
C VAL A 16 -7.44 3.76 -0.62
N ILE A 17 -8.44 4.56 -0.29
CA ILE A 17 -8.73 5.80 -1.00
C ILE A 17 -8.56 6.99 -0.05
N LEU A 18 -7.83 7.99 -0.50
CA LEU A 18 -7.69 9.29 0.16
C LEU A 18 -8.29 10.40 -0.69
N ASN A 19 -8.79 11.43 -0.02
CA ASN A 19 -9.13 12.68 -0.70
C ASN A 19 -7.85 13.34 -1.24
N TYR A 20 -7.96 14.03 -2.37
CA TYR A 20 -6.84 14.76 -2.97
C TYR A 20 -6.15 15.72 -2.00
N ASP A 21 -6.92 16.47 -1.20
CA ASP A 21 -6.36 17.43 -0.25
C ASP A 21 -5.59 16.73 0.87
N ASP A 22 -6.13 15.63 1.41
CA ASP A 22 -5.43 14.84 2.42
C ASP A 22 -4.13 14.27 1.85
N ALA A 23 -4.19 13.63 0.66
CA ALA A 23 -3.01 13.05 0.04
C ALA A 23 -1.93 14.11 -0.19
N ARG A 24 -2.29 15.30 -0.64
CA ARG A 24 -1.36 16.42 -0.80
C ARG A 24 -0.74 16.87 0.53
N GLU A 25 -1.53 16.96 1.60
CA GLU A 25 -1.04 17.32 2.94
C GLU A 25 -0.06 16.28 3.50
N PHE A 26 -0.30 14.99 3.24
CA PHE A 26 0.61 13.90 3.61
C PHE A 26 1.77 13.70 2.62
N GLY A 27 1.84 14.48 1.54
CA GLY A 27 2.87 14.33 0.49
C GLY A 27 2.77 13.04 -0.33
N LEU A 28 1.59 12.41 -0.34
CA LEU A 28 1.31 11.14 -1.00
C LEU A 28 0.89 11.34 -2.46
N ARG A 29 1.29 10.40 -3.29
CA ARG A 29 0.93 10.26 -4.70
C ARG A 29 0.10 9.00 -4.92
N PRO A 30 -0.65 8.89 -6.03
CA PRO A 30 -1.27 7.63 -6.39
C PRO A 30 -0.23 6.53 -6.50
N GLN A 31 -0.57 5.32 -6.06
CA GLN A 31 0.30 4.14 -5.98
C GLN A 31 1.40 4.20 -4.91
N ASP A 32 1.51 5.29 -4.14
CA ASP A 32 2.36 5.28 -2.96
C ASP A 32 1.88 4.23 -1.97
N ARG A 33 2.82 3.71 -1.18
CA ARG A 33 2.54 2.70 -0.16
C ARG A 33 2.58 3.34 1.19
N ILE A 34 1.55 3.09 1.98
CA ILE A 34 1.44 3.60 3.33
C ILE A 34 1.26 2.48 4.32
N LYS A 35 1.79 2.66 5.52
CA LYS A 35 1.49 1.85 6.68
C LYS A 35 0.27 2.45 7.33
N ILE A 36 -0.80 1.68 7.41
CA ILE A 36 -2.01 2.03 8.15
C ILE A 36 -1.96 1.32 9.49
N ALA A 37 -2.10 2.06 10.58
CA ALA A 37 -2.04 1.52 11.93
C ALA A 37 -3.25 1.93 12.77
N ASN A 38 -3.71 1.00 13.59
CA ASN A 38 -4.64 1.23 14.69
C ASN A 38 -4.07 0.64 15.99
N HIS A 39 -4.86 0.62 17.06
CA HIS A 39 -4.44 0.05 18.34
C HIS A 39 -4.18 -1.46 18.32
N HIS A 40 -4.68 -2.18 17.31
CA HIS A 40 -4.57 -3.64 17.20
C HIS A 40 -3.38 -4.09 16.35
N GLY A 41 -2.89 -3.24 15.44
CA GLY A 41 -1.77 -3.57 14.58
C GLY A 41 -1.62 -2.61 13.41
N SER A 42 -0.88 -3.06 12.39
CA SER A 42 -0.65 -2.28 11.18
C SER A 42 -0.55 -3.15 9.93
N THR A 43 -0.96 -2.61 8.79
CA THR A 43 -0.80 -3.25 7.48
C THR A 43 -0.30 -2.23 6.45
N VAL A 44 0.32 -2.71 5.37
CA VAL A 44 0.76 -1.87 4.26
C VAL A 44 -0.34 -1.85 3.20
N ALA A 45 -0.69 -0.65 2.73
CA ALA A 45 -1.73 -0.43 1.74
C ALA A 45 -1.25 0.48 0.60
N ILE A 46 -1.81 0.29 -0.57
CA ILE A 46 -1.58 1.10 -1.77
C ILE A 46 -2.60 2.23 -1.81
N VAL A 47 -2.10 3.46 -1.97
CA VAL A 47 -2.91 4.69 -2.00
C VAL A 47 -3.53 4.89 -3.38
N ASN A 48 -4.84 5.07 -3.40
CA ASN A 48 -5.57 5.65 -4.51
C ASN A 48 -6.10 7.04 -4.09
N ILE A 49 -6.17 7.98 -5.02
CA ILE A 49 -6.58 9.35 -4.75
C ILE A 49 -7.88 9.65 -5.50
N THR A 50 -8.79 10.37 -4.86
CA THR A 50 -10.06 10.82 -5.41
C THR A 50 -10.37 12.25 -5.00
N ASP A 51 -11.15 12.96 -5.81
CA ASP A 51 -11.66 14.28 -5.45
C ASP A 51 -13.00 14.21 -4.71
N ALA A 52 -13.81 13.17 -4.95
CA ALA A 52 -15.22 13.14 -4.55
C ALA A 52 -15.66 11.88 -3.78
N PHE A 53 -14.96 10.75 -3.89
CA PHE A 53 -15.44 9.48 -3.34
C PHE A 53 -15.33 9.42 -1.80
N VAL A 54 -14.36 10.11 -1.21
CA VAL A 54 -14.23 10.35 0.23
C VAL A 54 -14.01 11.83 0.52
N LYS A 55 -14.52 12.28 1.68
CA LYS A 55 -14.33 13.65 2.16
C LYS A 55 -12.94 13.81 2.77
N LYS A 56 -12.44 15.04 2.82
CA LYS A 56 -11.24 15.38 3.57
C LYS A 56 -11.31 14.89 5.03
N GLY A 57 -10.21 14.39 5.57
CA GLY A 57 -10.11 13.78 6.90
C GLY A 57 -10.68 12.35 6.99
N VAL A 58 -11.11 11.76 5.87
CA VAL A 58 -11.69 10.41 5.82
C VAL A 58 -10.88 9.52 4.90
N ILE A 59 -10.48 8.35 5.41
CA ILE A 59 -9.82 7.31 4.62
C ILE A 59 -10.82 6.22 4.25
N GLY A 60 -10.90 5.93 2.95
CA GLY A 60 -11.65 4.80 2.42
C GLY A 60 -10.87 3.51 2.60
N VAL A 61 -11.44 2.54 3.31
CA VAL A 61 -10.80 1.26 3.62
C VAL A 61 -11.65 0.12 3.07
N PHE A 62 -10.98 -0.85 2.42
CA PHE A 62 -11.61 -1.98 1.75
C PHE A 62 -11.55 -3.27 2.55
N SER A 63 -12.23 -4.32 2.04
CA SER A 63 -12.52 -5.54 2.78
C SER A 63 -11.28 -6.27 3.29
N LYS A 64 -10.14 -6.19 2.60
CA LYS A 64 -8.88 -6.80 3.04
C LYS A 64 -8.33 -6.16 4.32
N ILE A 65 -8.11 -4.85 4.30
CA ILE A 65 -7.57 -4.08 5.45
C ILE A 65 -8.55 -4.12 6.62
N ARG A 66 -9.87 -4.08 6.35
CA ARG A 66 -10.91 -4.24 7.37
C ARG A 66 -10.76 -5.57 8.11
N LYS A 67 -10.54 -6.67 7.39
CA LYS A 67 -10.37 -8.02 7.97
C LYS A 67 -9.06 -8.12 8.75
N GLU A 68 -7.98 -7.57 8.22
CA GLU A 68 -6.64 -7.61 8.85
C GLU A 68 -6.56 -6.80 10.15
N LEU A 69 -7.18 -5.61 10.17
CA LEU A 69 -7.09 -4.67 11.30
C LEU A 69 -8.35 -4.61 12.18
N GLY A 70 -9.40 -5.36 11.83
CA GLY A 70 -10.66 -5.39 12.59
C GLY A 70 -11.42 -4.05 12.61
N LEU A 71 -11.23 -3.20 11.60
CA LEU A 71 -11.73 -1.83 11.59
C LEU A 71 -13.25 -1.74 11.47
N LYS A 72 -13.82 -0.69 12.08
CA LYS A 72 -15.22 -0.29 12.00
C LYS A 72 -15.36 1.10 11.38
N ASN A 73 -16.56 1.39 10.86
CA ASN A 73 -16.89 2.73 10.38
C ASN A 73 -16.76 3.75 11.51
N GLY A 74 -16.01 4.81 11.26
CA GLY A 74 -15.79 5.88 12.22
C GLY A 74 -14.58 5.70 13.14
N ASP A 75 -13.90 4.56 13.09
CA ASP A 75 -12.62 4.36 13.77
C ASP A 75 -11.58 5.36 13.26
N THR A 76 -10.52 5.57 14.03
CA THR A 76 -9.42 6.44 13.64
C THR A 76 -8.17 5.62 13.39
N VAL A 77 -7.47 5.93 12.30
CA VAL A 77 -6.21 5.29 11.93
C VAL A 77 -5.11 6.33 11.71
N ASN A 78 -3.88 5.91 11.92
CA ASN A 78 -2.70 6.65 11.51
C ASN A 78 -2.17 6.10 10.19
N ILE A 79 -1.62 7.00 9.39
CA ILE A 79 -0.99 6.66 8.13
C ILE A 79 0.43 7.23 8.11
N GLU A 80 1.36 6.43 7.59
CA GLU A 80 2.75 6.82 7.41
C GLU A 80 3.20 6.36 6.02
N LEU A 81 3.87 7.24 5.26
CA LEU A 81 4.49 6.86 4.00
C LEU A 81 5.55 5.81 4.27
N VAL A 82 5.49 4.70 3.53
CA VAL A 82 6.50 3.65 3.58
C VAL A 82 7.40 3.82 2.38
N GLY A 83 8.70 3.76 2.63
CA GLY A 83 9.70 3.76 1.57
C GLY A 83 9.47 2.64 0.56
N ILE A 84 9.98 2.85 -0.64
CA ILE A 84 10.02 1.84 -1.69
C ILE A 84 10.75 0.60 -1.12
N PRO A 85 10.17 -0.62 -1.20
CA PRO A 85 10.87 -1.82 -0.74
C PRO A 85 12.20 -1.97 -1.46
N LEU A 86 13.23 -2.45 -0.75
CA LEU A 86 14.54 -2.80 -1.32
C LEU A 86 14.39 -3.68 -2.57
N THR A 87 13.43 -4.59 -2.57
CA THR A 87 13.11 -5.46 -3.69
C THR A 87 12.70 -4.73 -4.97
N VAL A 88 12.02 -3.58 -4.86
CA VAL A 88 11.67 -2.77 -6.04
C VAL A 88 12.92 -2.13 -6.65
N GLU A 89 13.92 -1.78 -5.83
CA GLU A 89 15.22 -1.33 -6.35
C GLU A 89 15.97 -2.46 -7.05
N LEU A 90 15.89 -3.69 -6.53
CA LEU A 90 16.44 -4.88 -7.18
C LEU A 90 15.76 -5.16 -8.53
N ILE A 91 14.44 -5.00 -8.62
CA ILE A 91 13.70 -5.14 -9.89
C ILE A 91 14.16 -4.06 -10.88
N LYS A 92 14.33 -2.81 -10.44
CA LYS A 92 14.89 -1.74 -11.29
C LYS A 92 16.31 -2.06 -11.75
N LYS A 93 17.16 -2.61 -10.87
CA LYS A 93 18.52 -3.06 -11.22
C LYS A 93 18.49 -4.10 -12.33
N LYS A 94 17.60 -5.09 -12.25
CA LYS A 94 17.39 -6.10 -13.31
C LYS A 94 16.96 -5.47 -14.63
N LEU A 95 15.95 -4.60 -14.60
CA LEU A 95 15.42 -3.91 -15.79
C LEU A 95 16.49 -3.05 -16.49
N ASN A 96 17.40 -2.45 -15.73
CA ASN A 96 18.52 -1.67 -16.26
C ASN A 96 19.69 -2.54 -16.76
N GLY A 97 19.51 -3.86 -16.90
CA GLY A 97 20.53 -4.80 -17.37
C GLY A 97 21.52 -5.27 -16.30
N GLY A 98 21.30 -4.92 -15.03
CA GLY A 98 22.12 -5.38 -13.91
C GLY A 98 21.87 -6.85 -13.57
N LYS A 99 22.92 -7.57 -13.17
CA LYS A 99 22.79 -8.94 -12.67
C LYS A 99 22.37 -8.95 -11.19
N LEU A 100 21.44 -9.84 -10.86
CA LEU A 100 21.03 -10.12 -9.49
C LEU A 100 21.90 -11.23 -8.90
N SER A 101 22.30 -11.08 -7.63
CA SER A 101 22.92 -12.15 -6.86
C SER A 101 21.88 -13.15 -6.35
N THR A 102 22.31 -14.32 -5.90
CA THR A 102 21.43 -15.32 -5.29
C THR A 102 20.69 -14.76 -4.06
N ASP A 103 21.39 -13.99 -3.22
CA ASP A 103 20.78 -13.37 -2.04
C ASP A 103 19.75 -12.31 -2.42
N GLU A 104 20.03 -11.52 -3.46
CA GLU A 104 19.06 -10.54 -3.99
C GLU A 104 17.81 -11.26 -4.49
N ILE A 105 17.95 -12.33 -5.29
CA ILE A 105 16.82 -13.14 -5.78
C ILE A 105 16.02 -13.73 -4.62
N ASN A 106 16.68 -14.28 -3.61
CA ASN A 106 16.01 -14.83 -2.43
C ASN A 106 15.21 -13.75 -1.67
N SER A 107 15.74 -12.52 -1.57
CA SER A 107 15.01 -11.38 -1.02
C SER A 107 13.77 -11.05 -1.83
N ILE A 108 13.86 -11.08 -3.17
CA ILE A 108 12.69 -10.87 -4.04
C ILE A 108 11.63 -11.94 -3.76
N ILE A 109 12.02 -13.22 -3.74
CA ILE A 109 11.11 -14.34 -3.50
C ILE A 109 10.43 -14.21 -2.12
N ALA A 110 11.17 -13.85 -1.08
CA ALA A 110 10.60 -13.64 0.25
C ALA A 110 9.52 -12.55 0.23
N ASP A 111 9.77 -11.42 -0.44
CA ASP A 111 8.79 -10.34 -0.57
C ASP A 111 7.58 -10.72 -1.43
N ILE A 112 7.74 -11.57 -2.45
CA ILE A 112 6.61 -12.14 -3.20
C ILE A 112 5.72 -12.96 -2.27
N VAL A 113 6.32 -13.87 -1.49
CA VAL A 113 5.60 -14.76 -0.56
C VAL A 113 4.89 -13.95 0.54
N SER A 114 5.54 -12.92 1.07
CA SER A 114 4.98 -12.00 2.05
C SER A 114 3.92 -11.04 1.49
N LYS A 115 3.61 -11.10 0.18
CA LYS A 115 2.70 -10.17 -0.52
C LYS A 115 3.13 -8.70 -0.38
N ASN A 116 4.44 -8.48 -0.28
CA ASN A 116 5.05 -7.17 -0.22
C ASN A 116 5.27 -6.57 -1.60
N LEU A 117 5.06 -7.30 -2.69
CA LEU A 117 5.14 -6.76 -4.05
C LEU A 117 3.74 -6.55 -4.63
N SER A 118 3.55 -5.41 -5.29
CA SER A 118 2.34 -5.15 -6.05
C SER A 118 2.34 -5.96 -7.35
N SER A 119 1.17 -6.10 -7.96
CA SER A 119 1.02 -6.72 -9.27
C SER A 119 1.90 -6.06 -10.35
N ILE A 120 2.15 -4.75 -10.25
CA ILE A 120 3.05 -4.01 -11.15
C ILE A 120 4.51 -4.43 -10.94
N ASP A 121 4.94 -4.57 -9.69
CA ASP A 121 6.31 -5.01 -9.36
C ASP A 121 6.58 -6.43 -9.87
N LEU A 122 5.60 -7.33 -9.71
CA LEU A 122 5.69 -8.70 -10.19
C LEU A 122 5.82 -8.77 -11.72
N ALA A 123 5.02 -7.99 -12.46
CA ALA A 123 5.10 -7.93 -13.91
C ALA A 123 6.47 -7.41 -14.39
N ALA A 124 7.00 -6.39 -13.70
CA ALA A 124 8.32 -5.85 -13.94
C ALA A 124 9.45 -6.86 -13.65
N PHE A 125 9.27 -7.75 -12.67
CA PHE A 125 10.24 -8.81 -12.38
C PHE A 125 10.25 -9.94 -13.41
N VAL A 126 9.10 -10.30 -13.99
CA VAL A 126 9.01 -11.38 -14.98
C VAL A 126 9.60 -10.97 -16.33
N SER A 127 9.46 -9.69 -16.71
CA SER A 127 9.96 -9.11 -17.97
C SER A 127 11.49 -8.99 -17.97
#